data_AF-A0A958BN68-F1
#
_entry.id   AF-A0A958BN68-F1
#
_cell.length_a   1.000
_cell.length_b   1.000
_cell.length_c   1.000
_cell.angle_alpha   90.00
_cell.angle_beta   90.00
_cell.angle_gamma   90.00
#
_symmetry.space_group_name_H-M   'P 1'
#
loop_
_entity.id
_entity.type
_entity.pdbx_description
1 polymer ?
#
loop_
_entity_poly.entity_id
_entity_poly.type
_entity_poly.pdbx_seq_one_letter_code
_entity_poly.pdbx_strand_id
1 'polypeptide(L)'
;MKLLLATGNEGKRAEIARFLDGLPVELLTLKDFPDFVPAEETEETFVGNARLKARAGYEQTGLWTLADDSGICVDALDGAP
;
A
#
# COMPACT_ATOMS: atom_id res chain seq x y z
N MET A 1 -10.73 -4.34 -14.67
CA MET A 1 -9.26 -4.30 -14.51
C MET A 1 -8.93 -4.79 -13.10
N LYS A 2 -7.83 -5.53 -12.88
CA LYS A 2 -7.42 -5.96 -11.52
C LYS A 2 -6.40 -4.96 -10.95
N LEU A 3 -6.62 -4.55 -9.71
CA LEU A 3 -5.74 -3.64 -8.98
C LEU A 3 -5.39 -4.26 -7.63
N LEU A 4 -4.10 -4.45 -7.36
CA LEU A 4 -3.61 -4.91 -6.07
C LEU A 4 -3.47 -3.73 -5.10
N LEU A 5 -4.05 -3.85 -3.92
CA LEU A 5 -3.78 -2.98 -2.78
C LEU A 5 -2.66 -3.59 -1.93
N ALA A 6 -1.42 -3.13 -2.14
CA ALA A 6 -0.24 -3.60 -1.42
C ALA A 6 -0.09 -2.94 -0.05
N THR A 7 -1.11 -3.13 0.80
CA THR A 7 -1.13 -2.68 2.19
C THR A 7 -1.62 -3.78 3.10
N GLY A 8 -1.01 -3.91 4.27
CA GLY A 8 -1.42 -4.83 5.34
C GLY A 8 -2.56 -4.30 6.21
N ASN A 9 -2.84 -2.99 6.17
CA ASN A 9 -3.79 -2.31 7.06
C ASN A 9 -5.25 -2.48 6.57
N GLU A 10 -6.12 -3.06 7.42
CA GLU A 10 -7.54 -3.27 7.11
C GLU A 10 -8.34 -1.98 6.97
N GLY A 11 -8.06 -0.97 7.81
CA GLY A 11 -8.72 0.33 7.74
C GLY A 11 -8.44 1.02 6.41
N LYS A 12 -7.17 1.07 5.99
CA LYS A 12 -6.78 1.65 4.69
C LYS A 12 -7.44 0.92 3.52
N ARG A 13 -7.53 -0.41 3.58
CA ARG A 13 -8.23 -1.19 2.55
C ARG A 13 -9.69 -0.77 2.44
N ALA A 14 -10.39 -0.64 3.57
CA ALA A 14 -11.79 -0.23 3.58
C ALA A 14 -11.96 1.19 3.03
N GLU A 15 -11.09 2.14 3.41
CA GLU A 15 -11.14 3.51 2.91
C GLU A 15 -10.90 3.60 1.41
N ILE A 16 -9.84 2.96 0.90
CA ILE A 16 -9.52 2.94 -0.53
C ILE A 16 -10.62 2.25 -1.32
N ALA A 17 -11.15 1.12 -0.83
CA ALA A 17 -12.26 0.44 -1.48
C ALA A 17 -13.49 1.35 -1.61
N ARG A 18 -13.77 2.18 -0.60
CA ARG A 18 -14.85 3.19 -0.68
C ARG A 18 -14.56 4.29 -1.69
N PHE A 19 -13.31 4.75 -1.83
CA PHE A 19 -12.97 5.76 -2.83
C PHE A 19 -13.03 5.24 -4.26
N LEU A 20 -12.80 3.95 -4.46
CA LEU A 20 -12.83 3.30 -5.77
C LEU A 20 -14.20 2.69 -6.09
N ASP A 21 -15.18 2.83 -5.21
CA ASP A 21 -16.52 2.32 -5.41
C ASP A 21 -17.15 2.89 -6.70
N GLY A 22 -17.83 2.02 -7.46
CA GLY A 22 -18.41 2.36 -8.76
C GLY A 22 -17.43 2.40 -9.95
N LEU A 23 -16.12 2.28 -9.74
CA LEU A 23 -15.17 2.10 -10.84
C LEU A 23 -15.11 0.63 -11.30
N PRO A 24 -14.83 0.35 -12.58
CA PRO A 24 -14.74 -1.02 -13.11
C PRO A 24 -13.40 -1.71 -12.74
N VAL A 25 -13.04 -1.67 -11.47
CA VAL A 25 -11.83 -2.25 -10.89
C VAL A 25 -12.16 -3.35 -9.89
N GLU A 26 -11.50 -4.49 -10.04
CA GLU A 26 -11.52 -5.59 -9.08
C GLU A 26 -10.33 -5.39 -8.15
N LEU A 27 -10.61 -5.15 -6.86
CA LEU A 27 -9.59 -4.95 -5.85
C LEU A 27 -9.12 -6.30 -5.30
N LEU A 28 -7.82 -6.53 -5.40
CA LEU A 28 -7.13 -7.63 -4.75
C LEU A 28 -6.30 -7.10 -3.58
N THR A 29 -6.02 -7.97 -2.63
CA THR A 29 -5.30 -7.65 -1.40
C THR A 29 -4.13 -8.60 -1.23
N LEU A 30 -3.21 -8.28 -0.31
CA LEU A 30 -2.12 -9.19 0.04
C LEU A 30 -2.62 -10.55 0.56
N LYS A 31 -3.85 -10.64 1.08
CA LYS A 31 -4.44 -11.92 1.52
C LYS A 31 -4.72 -12.89 0.37
N ASP A 32 -4.83 -12.38 -0.86
CA ASP A 32 -5.05 -13.18 -2.06
C ASP A 32 -3.74 -13.80 -2.59
N PHE A 33 -2.59 -13.44 -1.99
CA PHE A 33 -1.26 -13.88 -2.37
C PHE A 33 -0.51 -14.40 -1.12
N PRO A 34 -0.73 -15.66 -0.71
CA PRO A 34 -0.19 -16.20 0.54
C PRO A 34 1.34 -16.24 0.59
N ASP A 35 2.00 -16.33 -0.57
CA ASP A 35 3.47 -16.34 -0.70
C ASP A 35 4.05 -14.93 -0.88
N PHE A 36 3.23 -13.87 -0.76
CA PHE A 36 3.70 -12.50 -0.93
C PHE A 36 4.68 -12.10 0.17
N VAL A 37 5.83 -11.59 -0.24
CA VAL A 37 6.87 -11.07 0.66
C VAL A 37 6.79 -9.54 0.68
N PRO A 38 6.44 -8.90 1.81
CA PRO A 38 6.43 -7.44 1.91
C PRO A 38 7.80 -6.83 1.62
N ALA A 39 7.80 -5.66 0.96
CA ALA A 39 9.02 -4.86 0.81
C ALA A 39 9.50 -4.38 2.18
N GLU A 40 10.82 -4.35 2.38
CA GLU A 40 11.41 -3.61 3.50
C GLU A 40 11.18 -2.11 3.31
N GLU A 41 10.84 -1.41 4.39
CA GLU A 41 10.63 0.04 4.41
C GLU A 41 11.95 0.74 4.76
N THR A 42 12.79 0.92 3.75
CA THR A 42 14.16 1.44 3.91
C THR A 42 14.30 2.92 3.56
N GLU A 43 13.24 3.56 3.08
CA GLU A 43 13.27 4.97 2.68
C GLU A 43 12.90 5.87 3.86
N GLU A 44 13.48 7.07 3.88
CA GLU A 44 13.25 8.07 4.94
C GLU A 44 11.94 8.86 4.73
N THR A 45 11.20 8.59 3.66
CA THR A 45 9.98 9.32 3.32
C THR A 45 8.82 8.38 3.08
N PHE A 46 7.61 8.79 3.48
CA PHE A 46 6.38 8.03 3.21
C PHE A 46 6.22 7.72 1.72
N VAL A 47 6.50 8.69 0.84
CA VAL A 47 6.42 8.48 -0.61
C VAL A 47 7.43 7.43 -1.11
N GLY A 48 8.62 7.37 -0.51
CA GLY A 48 9.62 6.35 -0.81
C GLY A 48 9.14 4.96 -0.43
N ASN A 49 8.70 4.78 0.82
CA ASN A 49 8.18 3.49 1.31
C ASN A 49 6.92 3.04 0.56
N ALA A 50 6.01 3.97 0.23
CA ALA A 50 4.86 3.67 -0.62
C ALA A 50 5.28 3.15 -2.00
N ARG A 51 6.31 3.75 -2.63
CA ARG A 51 6.85 3.27 -3.92
C ARG A 51 7.49 1.90 -3.81
N LEU A 52 8.24 1.63 -2.74
CA LEU A 52 8.83 0.29 -2.50
C LEU A 52 7.75 -0.79 -2.42
N LYS A 53 6.68 -0.53 -1.64
CA LYS A 53 5.54 -1.44 -1.52
C LYS A 53 4.81 -1.65 -2.85
N ALA A 54 4.55 -0.58 -3.60
CA ALA A 54 3.88 -0.69 -4.90
C ALA A 54 4.71 -1.48 -5.91
N ARG A 55 6.03 -1.25 -5.94
CA ARG A 55 6.96 -1.98 -6.80
C ARG A 55 7.01 -3.46 -6.45
N ALA A 56 7.13 -3.81 -5.17
CA ALA A 56 7.13 -5.22 -4.75
C ALA A 56 5.82 -5.93 -5.11
N GLY A 57 4.67 -5.25 -4.96
CA GLY A 57 3.37 -5.74 -5.43
C GLY A 57 3.38 -6.08 -6.92
N TYR A 58 3.87 -5.17 -7.75
CA TYR A 58 3.98 -5.40 -9.19
C TYR A 58 4.97 -6.52 -9.54
N GLU A 59 6.16 -6.52 -8.94
CA GLU A 59 7.21 -7.50 -9.24
C GLU A 59 6.80 -8.95 -8.91
N GLN A 60 6.03 -9.15 -7.84
CA GLN A 60 5.61 -10.49 -7.42
C GLN A 60 4.31 -10.97 -8.07
N THR A 61 3.44 -10.05 -8.52
CA THR A 61 2.10 -10.43 -9.02
C THR A 61 1.86 -10.10 -10.49
N GLY A 62 2.67 -9.21 -11.08
CA GLY A 62 2.47 -8.65 -12.42
C GLY A 62 1.25 -7.71 -12.53
N LEU A 63 0.60 -7.35 -11.42
CA LEU A 63 -0.60 -6.54 -11.41
C LEU A 63 -0.28 -5.06 -11.18
N TRP A 64 -1.12 -4.19 -11.76
CA TRP A 64 -1.18 -2.80 -11.34
C TRP A 64 -1.38 -2.76 -9.83
N THR A 65 -0.50 -2.02 -9.15
CA THR A 65 -0.43 -2.03 -7.70
C THR A 65 -0.53 -0.61 -7.16
N LEU A 66 -1.45 -0.41 -6.24
CA LEU A 66 -1.55 0.78 -5.41
C LEU A 66 -1.01 0.44 -4.02
N ALA A 67 -0.15 1.29 -3.49
CA ALA A 67 0.33 1.21 -2.12
C ALA A 67 0.24 2.59 -1.48
N ASP A 68 0.20 2.58 -0.15
CA ASP A 68 0.12 3.78 0.68
C ASP A 68 1.06 3.61 1.87
N ASP A 69 1.64 4.72 2.30
CA ASP A 69 2.42 4.79 3.53
C ASP A 69 2.06 6.05 4.31
N SER A 70 1.88 5.90 5.61
CA SER A 70 1.41 6.99 6.48
C SER A 70 1.98 6.84 7.87
N GLY A 71 2.26 7.95 8.51
CA GLY A 71 2.62 8.03 9.92
C GLY A 71 1.93 9.20 10.59
N ILE A 72 2.25 9.38 11.86
CA ILE A 72 2.10 10.66 12.53
C ILE A 72 3.39 11.45 12.26
N CYS A 73 3.35 12.76 12.41
CA CYS A 73 4.56 13.58 12.52
C CYS A 73 4.30 14.58 13.65
N VAL A 74 5.17 14.65 14.65
CA VAL A 74 4.98 15.55 15.80
C VAL A 74 6.05 16.64 15.81
N ASP A 75 5.64 17.90 15.59
CA ASP A 75 6.56 19.04 15.54
C ASP A 75 7.42 19.18 16.80
N ALA A 76 6.84 18.95 17.98
CA ALA A 76 7.56 19.05 19.26
C ALA A 76 8.59 17.93 19.49
N LEU A 77 8.60 16.91 18.63
CA LEU A 77 9.51 15.77 18.64
C LEU A 77 10.36 15.73 17.36
N ASP A 78 10.56 16.89 16.71
CA ASP A 78 11.31 17.02 15.46
C ASP A 78 10.77 16.11 14.33
N GLY A 79 9.44 15.95 14.29
CA GLY A 79 8.75 15.15 13.29
C GLY A 79 8.60 13.68 13.66
N ALA A 80 9.11 13.24 14.82
CA ALA A 80 9.01 11.85 15.26
C ALA A 80 7.81 11.54 16.19
N PRO A 81 7.31 10.29 16.22
CA PRO A 81 7.25 9.48 15.01
C PRO A 81 6.55 10.28 13.90
#